data_AF-R7D6I2-F1
#
_entry.id   AF-R7D6I2-F1
#
_cell.length_a   1.000
_cell.length_b   1.000
_cell.length_c   1.000
_cell.angle_alpha   90.00
_cell.angle_beta   90.00
_cell.angle_gamma   90.00
#
_symmetry.space_group_name_H-M   'P 1'
#
loop_
_entity.id
_entity.type
_entity.pdbx_description
1 polymer ?
#
loop_
_entity_poly.entity_id
_entity_poly.type
_entity_poly.pdbx_seq_one_letter_code
_entity_poly.pdbx_strand_id
1 'polypeptide(L)' 'MKKNLTELVFILDKSGSMWNLSDDTIGGYNALLKQNKIMEGEALVSTVLFNHKSQVLHDRVPIEAWLR' A
#
# COMPACT_ATOMS: atom_id res chain seq x y z
N MET A 1 16.63 5.05 12.59
CA MET A 1 15.87 5.26 11.33
C MET A 1 16.83 5.74 10.26
N LYS A 2 16.77 5.18 9.04
CA LYS A 2 17.54 5.74 7.91
C LYS A 2 17.06 7.18 7.64
N LYS A 3 17.98 8.09 7.31
CA LYS A 3 17.60 9.42 6.84
C LYS A 3 16.99 9.29 5.44
N ASN A 4 15.89 10.01 5.18
CA ASN A 4 15.19 10.03 3.88
C ASN A 4 14.56 8.70 3.42
N LEU A 5 14.10 7.88 4.38
CA LEU A 5 13.30 6.68 4.12
C LEU A 5 11.84 6.94 4.49
N THR A 6 10.94 6.71 3.55
CA THR A 6 9.49 6.73 3.75
C THR A 6 8.97 5.30 3.87
N GLU A 7 8.14 5.02 4.89
CA GLU A 7 7.42 3.75 5.00
C GLU A 7 5.93 3.98 4.78
N LEU A 8 5.40 3.36 3.72
CA LEU A 8 3.97 3.34 3.41
C LEU A 8 3.37 2.04 3.92
N VAL A 9 2.53 2.14 4.95
CA VAL A 9 1.85 0.99 5.53
C VAL A 9 0.36 1.07 5.20
N PHE A 10 -0.10 0.18 4.34
CA PHE A 10 -1.50 0.06 3.98
C PHE A 10 -2.16 -1.05 4.79
N ILE A 11 -3.27 -0.73 5.45
CA ILE A 11 -4.12 -1.68 6.15
C ILE A 11 -5.50 -1.59 5.51
N LEU A 12 -5.84 -2.57 4.67
CA LEU A 12 -7.03 -2.53 3.82
C LEU A 12 -8.06 -3.55 4.31
N ASP A 13 -9.30 -3.10 4.49
CA ASP A 13 -10.42 -3.99 4.79
C ASP A 13 -10.83 -4.74 3.52
N LYS A 14 -10.93 -6.07 3.60
CA LYS A 14 -11.43 -6.95 2.53
C LYS A 14 -12.76 -7.63 2.89
N SER A 15 -13.50 -7.08 3.85
CA SER A 15 -14.83 -7.55 4.23
C SER A 15 -15.88 -7.19 3.16
N GLY A 16 -17.05 -7.82 3.25
CA GLY A 16 -18.12 -7.63 2.26
C GLY A 16 -18.69 -6.21 2.22
N SER A 17 -18.52 -5.40 3.26
CA SER A 17 -18.94 -3.98 3.27
C SER A 17 -18.17 -3.15 2.25
N MET A 18 -16.96 -3.58 1.89
CA MET A 18 -16.08 -2.88 0.96
C MET A 18 -16.39 -3.20 -0.51
N TRP A 19 -17.29 -4.13 -0.83
CA TRP A 19 -17.52 -4.55 -2.22
C TRP A 19 -17.90 -3.37 -3.15
N ASN A 20 -18.77 -2.48 -2.70
CA ASN A 20 -19.18 -1.29 -3.47
C ASN A 20 -18.10 -0.19 -3.53
N LEU A 21 -17.05 -0.30 -2.70
CA LEU A 21 -15.96 0.67 -2.59
C LEU A 21 -14.62 0.07 -3.04
N SER A 22 -14.63 -1.15 -3.58
CA SER A 22 -13.42 -1.90 -3.89
C SER A 22 -12.61 -1.21 -4.98
N ASP A 23 -13.26 -0.77 -6.05
CA ASP A 23 -12.63 -0.03 -7.15
C ASP A 23 -12.03 1.30 -6.66
N ASP A 24 -12.76 2.06 -5.84
CA ASP A 24 -12.26 3.31 -5.26
C ASP A 24 -11.07 3.08 -4.31
N THR A 25 -11.11 2.00 -3.54
CA THR A 25 -10.02 1.61 -2.62
C THR A 25 -8.76 1.24 -3.41
N ILE A 26 -8.91 0.47 -4.48
CA ILE A 26 -7.81 0.10 -5.38
C ILE A 26 -7.26 1.36 -6.09
N GLY A 27 -8.15 2.24 -6.54
CA GLY A 27 -7.79 3.52 -7.16
C GLY A 27 -6.97 4.41 -6.23
N GLY A 28 -7.45 4.60 -4.99
CA GLY A 28 -6.75 5.37 -3.96
C GLY A 28 -5.40 4.77 -3.58
N TYR A 29 -5.34 3.44 -3.40
CA TYR A 29 -4.08 2.72 -3.16
C TYR A 29 -3.05 2.98 -4.26
N ASN A 30 -3.45 2.82 -5.53
CA ASN A 30 -2.56 3.05 -6.67
C ASN A 30 -2.15 4.53 -6.81
N ALA A 31 -3.06 5.46 -6.54
CA ALA A 31 -2.77 6.90 -6.60
C ALA A 31 -1.71 7.29 -5.55
N LEU A 32 -1.84 6.79 -4.32
CA LEU A 32 -0.88 7.05 -3.24
C LEU A 32 0.50 6.49 -3.59
N LEU A 33 0.57 5.28 -4.15
CA LEU A 33 1.84 4.71 -4.59
C LEU A 33 2.49 5.53 -5.71
N LYS A 34 1.73 5.96 -6.72
CA LYS A 34 2.24 6.82 -7.79
C LYS A 34 2.77 8.16 -7.28
N GLN A 35 2.04 8.80 -6.36
CA GLN A 35 2.45 10.07 -5.75
C GLN A 35 3.75 9.92 -4.96
N ASN A 36 3.92 8.82 -4.22
CA ASN A 36 5.11 8.60 -3.41
C ASN A 36 6.32 8.13 -4.22
N LYS A 37 6.11 7.44 -5.33
CA LYS A 37 7.20 6.94 -6.19
C LYS A 37 8.03 8.05 -6.84
N ILE A 38 7.45 9.24 -7.04
CA ILE A 38 8.17 10.39 -7.62
C ILE A 38 8.82 11.29 -6.57
N MET A 39 8.61 11.02 -5.27
CA MET A 39 9.24 11.79 -4.21
C MET A 39 10.71 11.41 -4.05
N GLU A 40 11.52 12.38 -3.63
CA GLU A 40 12.93 12.14 -3.33
C GLU A 40 13.08 11.22 -2.11
N GLY A 41 13.96 10.22 -2.21
CA GLY A 41 14.29 9.30 -1.12
C GLY A 41 13.94 7.85 -1.42
N GLU A 42 14.22 6.97 -0.46
CA GLU A 42 13.81 5.57 -0.52
C GLU A 42 12.37 5.47 0.00
N ALA A 43 11.54 4.62 -0.62
CA ALA A 43 10.23 4.28 -0.06
C ALA A 43 10.00 2.77 -0.04
N LEU A 44 9.48 2.28 1.09
CA LEU A 44 9.09 0.88 1.29
C LEU A 44 7.57 0.80 1.49
N VAL A 45 6.98 -0.25 0.92
CA VAL A 45 5.55 -0.50 0.94
C VAL A 45 5.28 -1.79 1.70
N SER A 46 4.43 -1.69 2.71
CA SER A 46 3.80 -2.83 3.37
C SER A 46 2.30 -2.76 3.13
N THR A 47 1.68 -3.91 2.86
CA THR A 47 0.22 -3.99 2.65
C THR A 47 -0.30 -5.17 3.42
N VAL A 48 -1.26 -4.90 4.29
CA VAL A 48 -1.97 -5.90 5.09
C VAL A 48 -3.43 -5.83 4.69
N LEU A 49 -3.98 -6.97 4.28
CA LEU A 49 -5.42 -7.12 4.10
C LEU A 49 -6.00 -7.70 5.39
N PHE A 50 -7.15 -7.19 5.84
CA PHE A 50 -7.80 -7.72 7.03
C PHE A 50 -9.31 -7.95 6.82
N ASN A 51 -9.82 -8.97 7.51
CA ASN A 51 -11.23 -9.14 7.82
C ASN A 51 -11.32 -9.96 9.13
N HIS A 52 -11.89 -11.17 9.13
CA HIS A 52 -11.78 -12.12 10.24
C HIS A 52 -10.34 -12.60 10.52
N LYS A 53 -9.43 -12.46 9.55
CA LYS A 53 -8.00 -12.74 9.70
C LYS A 53 -7.19 -11.66 8.99
N SER A 54 -5.96 -11.45 9.43
CA SER A 54 -4.98 -10.63 8.73
C SER A 54 -4.18 -11.47 7.73
N GLN A 55 -3.84 -10.87 6.60
CA GLN A 55 -2.95 -11.41 5.60
C GLN A 55 -1.95 -10.32 5.21
N VAL A 56 -0.66 -10.59 5.36
CA VAL A 56 0.39 -9.73 4.83
C VAL A 56 0.51 -10.03 3.34
N LEU A 57 0.24 -9.01 2.51
CA LEU A 57 0.38 -9.09 1.06
C LEU A 57 1.77 -8.60 0.63
N HIS A 58 2.24 -7.50 1.23
CA HIS A 58 3.60 -6.99 1.03
C HIS A 58 4.23 -6.69 2.38
N ASP A 59 5.49 -7.06 2.52
CA ASP A 59 6.31 -6.76 3.68
C ASP A 59 7.55 -5.97 3.23
N ARG A 60 7.52 -4.66 3.49
CA ARG A 60 8.63 -3.72 3.25
C ARG A 60 9.27 -3.89 1.87
N VAL A 61 8.45 -3.97 0.84
CA VAL A 61 8.89 -4.08 -0.55
C VAL A 61 9.26 -2.69 -1.09
N PRO A 62 10.37 -2.52 -1.82
CA PRO A 62 10.69 -1.25 -2.46
C PRO A 62 9.56 -0.77 -3.37
N ILE A 63 9.18 0.51 -3.27
CA ILE A 63 8.11 1.08 -4.11
C ILE A 63 8.41 0.95 -5.61
N GLU A 64 9.69 0.83 -5.98
CA GLU A 64 10.16 0.62 -7.36
C GLU A 64 9.72 -0.72 -7.96
N ALA A 65 9.47 -1.73 -7.12
CA ALA A 65 8.92 -3.00 -7.57
C ALA A 65 7.44 -2.88 -8.00
N TRP A 66 6.78 -1.77 -7.70
CA TRP A 66 5.40 -1.48 -8.06
C TRP A 66 5.35 -0.78 -9.43
N LEU A 67 4.55 -1.34 -10.37
CA LEU A 67 4.42 -0.96 -11.79
C LEU A 67 5.55 -1.46 -12.71
N ARG A 68 5.56 -2.76 -12.98
CA ARG A 68 5.98 -3.33 -14.27
C ARG A 68 4.75 -3.90 -14.98
#